data_AF-A0A3D2RZM7-F1
#
_entry.id   AF-A0A3D2RZM7-F1
#
_cell.length_a   1.000
_cell.length_b   1.000
_cell.length_c   1.000
_cell.angle_alpha   90.00
_cell.angle_beta   90.00
_cell.angle_gamma   90.00
#
_symmetry.space_group_name_H-M   'P 1'
#
loop_
_entity.id
_entity.type
_entity.pdbx_description
1 polymer ?
#
loop_
_entity_poly.entity_id
_entity_poly.type
_entity_poly.pdbx_seq_one_letter_code
_entity_poly.pdbx_strand_id
1 'polypeptide(L)' 'MFEFNGSEYPLKLLKDIESLIVTLGMQSRLYMELVELLGPVEIRDLMDRAKEMIHNARYPDLDPEINVPWPMI' A
#
# COMPACT_ATOMS: atom_id res chain seq x y z
N MET A 1 -5.61 4.13 -15.55
CA MET A 1 -5.64 4.10 -14.07
C MET A 1 -6.17 5.41 -13.45
N PHE A 2 -6.93 6.23 -14.18
CA PHE A 2 -7.61 7.41 -13.59
C PHE A 2 -8.92 7.04 -12.86
N GLU A 3 -9.39 5.80 -13.04
CA GLU A 3 -10.65 5.31 -12.49
C GLU A 3 -10.71 5.33 -10.95
N PHE A 4 -9.57 5.43 -10.28
CA PHE A 4 -9.45 5.50 -8.83
C PHE A 4 -8.93 6.86 -8.32
N ASN A 5 -8.79 7.87 -9.18
CA ASN A 5 -8.19 9.15 -8.83
C ASN A 5 -8.94 9.83 -7.66
N GLY A 6 -8.29 9.94 -6.49
CA GLY A 6 -8.89 10.50 -5.27
C GLY A 6 -10.06 9.70 -4.67
N SER A 7 -10.40 8.53 -5.24
CA SER A 7 -11.55 7.76 -4.80
C SER A 7 -11.31 7.07 -3.46
N GLU A 8 -12.37 6.76 -2.72
CA GLU A 8 -12.25 6.00 -1.47
C GLU A 8 -11.81 4.55 -1.72
N TYR A 9 -11.01 4.02 -0.81
CA TYR A 9 -10.72 2.59 -0.78
C TYR A 9 -11.97 1.81 -0.39
N PRO A 10 -12.24 0.65 -1.02
CA PRO A 10 -13.26 -0.25 -0.54
C PRO A 10 -13.00 -0.66 0.92
N LEU A 11 -14.03 -0.69 1.75
CA LEU A 11 -13.90 -1.06 3.17
C LEU A 11 -13.23 -2.43 3.36
N LYS A 12 -13.49 -3.38 2.46
CA LYS A 12 -12.85 -4.70 2.48
C LYS A 12 -11.33 -4.58 2.34
N LEU A 13 -10.86 -3.75 1.41
CA LEU A 13 -9.43 -3.52 1.21
C LEU A 13 -8.79 -2.93 2.47
N LEU A 14 -9.42 -1.93 3.08
CA LEU A 14 -8.92 -1.34 4.33
C LEU A 14 -8.76 -2.38 5.44
N LYS A 15 -9.74 -3.27 5.62
CA LYS A 15 -9.67 -4.37 6.59
C LYS A 15 -8.57 -5.38 6.26
N ASP A 16 -8.39 -5.70 4.98
CA ASP A 16 -7.34 -6.61 4.54
C ASP A 16 -5.93 -5.99 4.84
N ILE A 17 -5.78 -4.67 4.66
CA ILE A 17 -4.54 -3.94 4.98
C ILE A 17 -4.30 -3.86 6.50
N GLU A 18 -5.33 -3.63 7.31
CA GLU A 18 -5.23 -3.68 8.78
C GLU A 18 -4.74 -5.07 9.25
N SER A 19 -5.31 -6.14 8.69
CA SER A 19 -4.91 -7.52 8.97
C SER A 19 -3.46 -7.80 8.57
N LEU A 20 -3.03 -7.26 7.43
CA LEU A 20 -1.64 -7.36 6.97
C LEU A 20 -0.68 -6.71 7.97
N ILE A 21 -0.96 -5.49 8.43
CA ILE A 21 -0.10 -4.79 9.41
C ILE A 21 0.07 -5.60 10.70
N VAL A 22 -1.05 -6.13 11.23
CA VAL A 22 -1.02 -6.97 12.43
C VAL A 22 -0.17 -8.22 12.18
N THR A 23 -0.38 -8.88 11.04
CA THR A 23 0.35 -10.10 10.65
C THR A 23 1.85 -9.84 10.55
N LEU A 24 2.27 -8.70 9.99
CA LEU A 24 3.68 -8.33 9.87
C LEU A 24 4.29 -7.94 11.22
N GLY A 25 3.54 -7.27 12.10
CA GLY A 25 4.00 -6.87 13.43
C GLY A 25 4.26 -8.02 14.40
N MET A 26 3.62 -9.18 14.19
CA MET A 26 3.73 -10.36 15.05
C MET A 26 4.91 -11.30 14.72
N GLN A 27 5.83 -10.90 13.83
CA GLN A 27 6.88 -11.80 13.30
C GLN A 27 6.31 -13.12 12.77
N SER A 28 5.16 -13.04 12.10
CA SER A 28 4.47 -14.20 11.55
C SER A 28 5.32 -14.93 10.50
N ARG A 29 4.84 -16.10 10.07
CA ARG A 29 5.42 -16.82 8.93
C ARG A 29 5.56 -15.90 7.70
N LEU A 30 4.58 -15.06 7.42
CA LEU A 30 4.65 -14.11 6.31
C LEU A 30 5.79 -13.10 6.50
N TYR A 31 5.99 -12.58 7.71
CA TYR A 31 7.12 -11.70 8.00
C TYR A 31 8.46 -12.41 7.77
N MET A 32 8.59 -13.66 8.24
CA MET A 32 9.81 -14.46 8.01
C MET A 32 10.07 -14.71 6.52
N GLU A 33 9.02 -14.99 5.74
CA GLU A 33 9.16 -15.16 4.29
C GLU A 33 9.54 -13.84 3.59
N LEU A 34 9.05 -12.69 4.06
CA LEU A 34 9.36 -11.39 3.49
C LEU A 34 10.78 -10.91 3.78
N VAL A 35 11.32 -11.15 4.98
CA VAL A 35 12.71 -10.74 5.33
C VAL A 35 13.78 -11.50 4.54
N GLU A 36 13.43 -12.65 3.96
CA GLU A 36 14.31 -13.39 3.03
C GLU A 36 14.32 -12.78 1.62
N LEU A 37 13.31 -11.97 1.27
CA LEU A 37 13.12 -11.41 -0.07
C LEU A 37 13.32 -9.90 -0.13
N LEU A 38 13.17 -9.21 0.99
CA LEU A 38 13.17 -7.76 1.11
C LEU A 38 14.13 -7.30 2.20
N GLY A 39 14.75 -6.16 1.97
CA GLY A 39 15.54 -5.47 2.97
C GLY A 39 14.68 -4.92 4.12
N PRO A 40 15.28 -4.66 5.29
CA PRO A 40 14.56 -4.11 6.45
C PRO A 40 13.98 -2.71 6.18
N VAL A 41 14.56 -1.95 5.24
CA VAL A 41 14.03 -0.66 4.78
C VAL A 41 12.73 -0.87 4.02
N GLU A 42 12.70 -1.79 3.06
CA GLU A 42 11.54 -2.05 2.20
C GLU A 42 10.35 -2.59 3.01
N ILE A 43 10.60 -3.42 4.02
CA ILE A 43 9.54 -3.91 4.92
C ILE A 43 8.96 -2.77 5.75
N ARG A 44 9.80 -1.87 6.26
CA ARG A 44 9.32 -0.68 6.98
C ARG A 44 8.51 0.22 6.06
N ASP A 45 9.01 0.49 4.85
CA ASP A 45 8.31 1.33 3.87
C ASP A 45 6.96 0.72 3.47
N LEU A 46 6.87 -0.60 3.35
CA LEU A 46 5.61 -1.32 3.16
C LEU A 46 4.63 -1.08 4.32
N MET A 47 5.10 -1.20 5.57
CA MET A 47 4.28 -0.96 6.75
C MET A 47 3.83 0.49 6.86
N ASP A 48 4.69 1.45 6.53
CA ASP A 48 4.37 2.87 6.62
C ASP A 48 3.35 3.27 5.55
N ARG A 49 3.52 2.79 4.31
CA ARG A 49 2.51 2.94 3.24
C ARG A 49 1.17 2.31 3.62
N ALA A 50 1.17 1.13 4.25
CA ALA A 50 -0.06 0.48 4.70
C ALA A 50 -0.80 1.33 5.75
N LYS A 51 -0.08 1.94 6.69
CA LYS A 51 -0.66 2.87 7.67
C LYS A 51 -1.20 4.15 7.01
N GLU A 52 -0.48 4.71 6.05
CA GLU A 52 -0.94 5.87 5.27
C GLU A 52 -2.22 5.57 4.49
N MET A 53 -2.32 4.38 3.87
CA MET A 53 -3.54 3.95 3.19
C MET A 53 -4.75 3.91 4.12
N ILE A 54 -4.58 3.40 5.35
CA ILE A 54 -5.65 3.38 6.37
C ILE A 54 -5.99 4.80 6.81
N HIS A 55 -4.98 5.63 7.05
CA HIS A 55 -5.18 7.01 7.52
C HIS A 55 -5.92 7.87 6.50
N ASN A 56 -5.51 7.82 5.23
CA ASN A 56 -6.10 8.63 4.16
C ASN A 56 -7.41 8.04 3.64
N ALA A 57 -7.55 6.71 3.69
CA ALA A 57 -8.70 5.94 3.21
C ALA A 57 -9.10 6.20 1.75
N ARG A 58 -8.19 6.78 0.96
CA ARG A 58 -8.39 7.15 -0.44
C ARG A 58 -7.12 6.90 -1.25
N TYR A 59 -7.31 6.62 -2.54
CA TYR A 59 -6.22 6.65 -3.50
C TYR A 59 -5.68 8.08 -3.64
N PRO A 60 -4.38 8.25 -3.94
CA PRO A 60 -3.80 9.57 -4.15
C PRO A 60 -4.42 10.27 -5.36
N ASP A 61 -4.45 11.60 -5.30
CA ASP A 61 -4.76 12.42 -6.46
C ASP A 61 -3.59 12.35 -7.45
N LEU A 62 -3.88 11.89 -8.67
CA LEU A 62 -2.97 11.84 -9.79
C LEU A 62 -2.94 13.22 -10.45
N ASP A 63 -1.80 13.88 -10.33
CA ASP A 63 -1.46 15.02 -11.17
C ASP A 63 -1.21 14.54 -12.62
N PRO A 64 -1.96 15.00 -13.62
CA PRO A 64 -1.82 14.58 -15.00
C PRO A 64 -0.54 15.07 -15.70
N GLU A 65 0.20 16.02 -15.12
CA GLU A 65 1.49 16.49 -15.62
C GLU A 65 2.67 15.70 -15.02
N ILE A 66 2.46 15.03 -13.89
CA ILE A 66 3.48 14.27 -13.16
C ILE A 66 3.26 12.75 -13.29
N ASN A 67 2.01 12.29 -13.19
CA ASN A 67 1.62 10.88 -13.11
C ASN A 67 1.09 10.33 -14.45
N VAL A 68 1.71 10.74 -15.55
CA VAL A 68 1.33 10.34 -16.91
C VAL A 68 1.59 8.84 -17.09
N PRO A 69 0.60 8.01 -17.46
CA PRO A 69 0.84 6.60 -17.74
C PRO A 69 1.81 6.44 -18.93
N TRP A 70 2.80 5.56 -18.81
CA TRP A 70 3.72 5.20 -19.89
C TRP A 70 3.31 3.87 -20.54
N PRO A 71 3.38 3.74 -21.89
CA PRO A 71 3.61 4.81 -22.86
C PRO A 71 2.40 5.74 -22.97
N MET A 72 2.65 6.98 -23.38
CA MET A 72 1.59 7.93 -23.76
C MET A 72 0.88 7.36 -24.99
N ILE A 73 -0.34 6.82 -24.83
CA ILE A 73 -1.22 6.49 -25.96
C ILE A 73 -2.01 7.74 -26.31
#